data_AF-A0A149Q1B4-F1
#
_entry.id   AF-A0A149Q1B4-F1
#
_cell.length_a   1.000
_cell.length_b   1.000
_cell.length_c   1.000
_cell.angle_alpha   90.00
_cell.angle_beta   90.00
_cell.angle_gamma   90.00
#
_symmetry.space_group_name_H-M   'P 1'
#
loop_
_entity.id
_entity.type
_entity.pdbx_description
1 polymer ?
#
loop_
_entity_poly.entity_id
_entity_poly.type
_entity_poly.pdbx_seq_one_letter_code
_entity_poly.pdbx_strand_id
1 'polypeptide(L)'
;MAQKNSPTATKSEPDLNERAQDNVGHDCEQLELPDIPKPAFCPSWPGHATMCGLTLDLMLTGARINMFDMPDEYRRISAYIQDLENKFGWPVKAAPLKHPRKSHEIAQYWLDQEIILQARAIRPDGLMVTQAEHVADVKNRATIRGSDTNATGKSVGNSVKVNVTNLTAAGALDSAIEFVKRVLTGKGHVPTKEVESLAAEARVAPKTLERAGKAVKVKKIKVGTRWFWTLPASRTASDDNLDEGPA
;
A
#
# COMPACT_ATOMS: atom_id res chain seq x y z
N MET A 1 32.41 -18.98 91.77
CA MET A 1 32.66 -19.96 90.70
C MET A 1 32.07 -19.43 89.40
N ALA A 2 32.78 -19.66 88.31
CA ALA A 2 32.70 -18.93 87.05
C ALA A 2 31.83 -19.62 85.98
N GLN A 3 31.49 -18.84 84.95
CA GLN A 3 31.20 -19.19 83.55
C GLN A 3 29.89 -19.92 83.17
N LYS A 4 29.16 -19.30 82.21
CA LYS A 4 28.90 -19.76 80.82
C LYS A 4 27.98 -18.74 80.11
N ASN A 5 28.42 -18.01 79.07
CA ASN A 5 28.36 -18.33 77.61
C ASN A 5 26.90 -18.47 77.12
N SER A 6 26.35 -17.85 76.07
CA SER A 6 26.83 -17.20 74.84
C SER A 6 25.63 -16.45 74.16
N PRO A 7 25.86 -15.66 73.08
CA PRO A 7 24.90 -14.71 72.52
C PRO A 7 24.08 -15.26 71.33
N THR A 8 22.86 -14.74 71.13
CA THR A 8 22.09 -14.91 69.88
C THR A 8 22.01 -13.58 69.15
N ALA A 9 22.59 -13.56 67.95
CA ALA A 9 22.54 -12.45 67.03
C ALA A 9 21.13 -12.25 66.48
N THR A 10 20.50 -11.11 66.77
CA THR A 10 19.37 -10.61 66.00
C THR A 10 19.93 -9.58 65.03
N LYS A 11 19.96 -9.98 63.76
CA LYS A 11 20.30 -9.18 62.59
C LYS A 11 19.18 -8.14 62.41
N SER A 12 19.36 -6.96 62.97
CA SER A 12 18.56 -5.78 62.62
C SER A 12 19.23 -5.10 61.43
N GLU A 13 18.56 -5.15 60.28
CA GLU A 13 18.94 -4.40 59.09
C GLU A 13 18.86 -2.89 59.38
N PRO A 14 19.87 -2.09 58.98
CA PRO A 14 19.79 -0.65 59.06
C PRO A 14 18.86 -0.10 57.98
N ASP A 15 17.90 0.68 58.46
CA ASP A 15 16.98 1.54 57.73
C ASP A 15 17.74 2.36 56.67
N LEU A 16 17.46 2.10 55.39
CA LEU A 16 18.01 2.82 54.23
C LEU A 16 17.29 4.16 54.07
N ASN A 17 17.27 4.97 55.12
CA ASN A 17 16.69 6.29 55.11
C ASN A 17 17.71 7.33 55.54
N GLU A 18 18.75 7.53 54.73
CA GLU A 18 19.51 8.79 54.64
C GLU A 18 20.63 8.67 53.62
N ARG A 19 20.45 9.29 52.45
CA ARG A 19 21.48 10.06 51.69
C ARG A 19 21.00 10.36 50.28
N ALA A 20 20.47 11.57 50.09
CA ALA A 20 20.77 12.45 48.96
C ALA A 20 19.96 13.76 49.12
N GLN A 21 20.19 14.48 50.22
CA GLN A 21 19.93 15.93 50.22
C GLN A 21 21.15 16.59 49.60
N ASP A 22 21.23 16.57 48.27
CA ASP A 22 22.15 17.37 47.45
C ASP A 22 21.65 17.30 45.99
N ASN A 23 20.52 17.96 45.72
CA ASN A 23 20.28 18.49 44.39
C ASN A 23 19.91 19.95 44.57
N VAL A 24 20.97 20.75 44.64
CA VAL A 24 20.98 22.19 44.39
C VAL A 24 19.99 22.47 43.26
N GLY A 25 19.06 23.38 43.54
CA GLY A 25 18.04 23.85 42.61
C GLY A 25 18.66 24.08 41.25
N HIS A 26 18.38 23.16 40.33
CA HIS A 26 18.33 23.55 38.94
C HIS A 26 17.02 24.31 38.83
N ASP A 27 17.10 25.61 39.10
CA ASP A 27 16.30 26.59 38.36
C ASP A 27 16.66 26.36 36.90
N CYS A 28 16.05 25.35 36.30
CA CYS A 28 15.75 25.38 34.89
C CYS A 28 14.80 26.57 34.78
N GLU A 29 15.37 27.75 34.60
CA GLU A 29 14.75 28.81 33.82
C GLU A 29 14.35 28.14 32.52
N GLN A 30 13.15 27.55 32.52
CA GLN A 30 12.43 27.18 31.33
C GLN A 30 12.29 28.51 30.63
N LEU A 31 13.22 28.80 29.73
CA LEU A 31 13.19 29.96 28.86
C LEU A 31 11.77 29.98 28.31
N GLU A 32 10.94 30.87 28.85
CA GLU A 32 9.62 31.13 28.32
C GLU A 32 9.90 31.59 26.90
N LEU A 33 9.77 30.67 25.95
CA LEU A 33 9.92 31.03 24.55
C LEU A 33 8.99 32.22 24.35
N PRO A 34 9.45 33.29 23.67
CA PRO A 34 8.56 34.38 23.30
C PRO A 34 7.31 33.74 22.67
N ASP A 35 6.14 34.30 22.98
CA ASP A 35 4.81 33.81 22.65
C ASP A 35 4.67 33.53 21.13
N ILE A 36 5.29 32.45 20.67
CA ILE A 36 5.27 32.02 19.27
C ILE A 36 3.86 31.51 19.12
N PRO A 37 3.03 32.16 18.28
CA PRO A 37 1.67 31.72 18.08
C PRO A 37 1.75 30.26 17.67
N LYS A 38 1.16 29.37 18.48
CA LYS A 38 1.10 27.94 18.19
C LYS A 38 0.65 27.83 16.73
N PRO A 39 1.44 27.18 15.85
CA PRO A 39 1.09 27.14 14.45
C PRO A 39 -0.33 26.60 14.34
N ALA A 40 -1.18 27.28 13.57
CA ALA A 40 -2.59 26.91 13.45
C ALA A 40 -2.79 25.44 13.02
N PHE A 41 -1.74 24.82 12.49
CA PHE A 41 -1.69 23.46 12.01
C PHE A 41 -0.48 22.71 12.60
N CYS A 42 -0.65 22.13 13.79
CA CYS A 42 0.29 21.19 14.40
C CYS A 42 -0.41 19.85 14.73
N PRO A 43 -1.02 19.15 13.75
CA PRO A 43 -1.61 17.86 14.03
C PRO A 43 -0.53 16.83 14.37
N SER A 44 -0.90 15.87 15.23
CA SER A 44 -0.03 14.73 15.53
C SER A 44 -0.19 13.65 14.47
N TRP A 45 0.92 13.01 14.09
CA TRP A 45 0.90 11.93 13.13
C TRP A 45 0.51 10.61 13.81
N PRO A 46 -0.58 9.95 13.41
CA PRO A 46 -0.86 8.58 13.85
C PRO A 46 0.21 7.61 13.32
N GLY A 47 0.38 6.48 14.00
CA GLY A 47 1.31 5.44 13.54
C GLY A 47 0.88 4.87 12.18
N HIS A 48 1.84 4.70 11.24
CA HIS A 48 1.57 4.29 9.85
C HIS A 48 0.84 2.95 9.71
N ALA A 49 1.06 2.01 10.63
CA ALA A 49 0.39 0.70 10.61
C ALA A 49 -1.02 0.72 11.22
N THR A 50 -1.44 1.84 11.83
CA THR A 50 -2.77 1.97 12.43
C THR A 50 -3.81 2.29 11.37
N MET A 51 -5.07 1.90 11.61
CA MET A 51 -6.17 2.26 10.70
C MET A 51 -6.33 3.78 10.53
N CYS A 52 -6.05 4.55 11.57
CA CYS A 52 -6.03 6.02 11.49
C CYS A 52 -4.92 6.51 10.56
N GLY A 53 -3.72 5.94 10.66
CA GLY A 53 -2.59 6.23 9.77
C GLY A 53 -2.88 5.90 8.31
N LEU A 54 -3.41 4.71 8.03
CA LEU A 54 -3.79 4.32 6.67
C LEU A 54 -4.92 5.20 6.11
N THR A 55 -5.92 5.53 6.93
CA THR A 55 -7.02 6.41 6.54
C THR A 55 -6.50 7.82 6.21
N LEU A 56 -5.59 8.34 7.04
CA LEU A 56 -4.96 9.63 6.82
C LEU A 56 -4.10 9.63 5.56
N ASP A 57 -3.27 8.59 5.35
CA ASP A 57 -2.45 8.46 4.15
C ASP A 57 -3.31 8.47 2.88
N LEU A 58 -4.45 7.80 2.91
CA LEU A 58 -5.40 7.84 1.79
C LEU A 58 -5.98 9.25 1.59
N MET A 59 -6.39 9.96 2.65
CA MET A 59 -6.87 11.34 2.52
C MET A 59 -5.79 12.30 2.01
N LEU A 60 -4.53 12.10 2.40
CA LEU A 60 -3.39 12.90 1.94
C LEU A 60 -3.10 12.73 0.46
N THR A 61 -3.62 11.69 -0.20
CA THR A 61 -3.59 11.60 -1.67
C THR A 61 -4.54 12.58 -2.36
N GLY A 62 -5.47 13.19 -1.62
CA GLY A 62 -6.57 14.00 -2.15
C GLY A 62 -7.82 13.18 -2.47
N ALA A 63 -7.82 11.87 -2.17
CA ALA A 63 -9.00 11.03 -2.32
C ALA A 63 -10.07 11.42 -1.30
N ARG A 64 -11.33 11.47 -1.78
CA ARG A 64 -12.50 11.59 -0.91
C ARG A 64 -12.95 10.20 -0.52
N ILE A 65 -12.92 9.90 0.77
CA ILE A 65 -13.18 8.55 1.26
C ILE A 65 -14.63 8.42 1.74
N ASN A 66 -15.23 7.26 1.49
CA ASN A 66 -16.55 6.90 2.00
C ASN A 66 -16.53 5.43 2.45
N MET A 67 -17.59 4.99 3.12
CA MET A 67 -17.68 3.62 3.64
C MET A 67 -17.77 2.54 2.54
N PHE A 68 -18.16 2.87 1.30
CA PHE A 68 -18.44 1.91 0.23
C PHE A 68 -17.25 1.67 -0.71
N ASP A 69 -16.39 2.67 -0.86
CA ASP A 69 -15.22 2.61 -1.74
C ASP A 69 -14.04 1.90 -1.06
N MET A 70 -14.17 1.56 0.22
CA MET A 70 -13.11 0.94 1.01
C MET A 70 -13.37 -0.56 1.26
N PRO A 71 -12.32 -1.37 1.43
CA PRO A 71 -12.47 -2.79 1.75
C PRO A 71 -13.10 -3.01 3.14
N ASP A 72 -13.57 -4.24 3.41
CA ASP A 72 -14.35 -4.59 4.61
C ASP A 72 -13.67 -4.23 5.95
N GLU A 73 -12.34 -4.13 5.96
CA GLU A 73 -11.52 -3.71 7.10
C GLU A 73 -11.80 -2.26 7.54
N TYR A 74 -12.38 -1.44 6.65
CA TYR A 74 -12.70 -0.02 6.89
C TYR A 74 -14.16 0.22 7.24
N ARG A 75 -14.92 -0.81 7.63
CA ARG A 75 -16.33 -0.67 8.06
C ARG A 75 -16.54 0.33 9.21
N ARG A 76 -15.49 0.67 9.95
CA ARG A 76 -15.52 1.66 11.06
C ARG A 76 -14.83 2.98 10.70
N ILE A 77 -14.86 3.39 9.43
CA ILE A 77 -14.20 4.62 8.95
C ILE A 77 -14.55 5.86 9.78
N SER A 78 -15.82 6.02 10.18
CA SER A 78 -16.26 7.15 11.00
C SER A 78 -15.58 7.20 12.37
N ALA A 79 -15.27 6.06 12.99
CA ALA A 79 -14.55 6.02 14.26
C ALA A 79 -13.09 6.46 14.10
N TYR A 80 -12.43 6.05 13.01
CA TYR A 80 -11.05 6.47 12.71
C TYR A 80 -10.97 7.96 12.40
N ILE A 81 -11.99 8.51 11.73
CA ILE A 81 -12.08 9.95 11.46
C ILE A 81 -12.28 10.75 12.75
N GLN A 82 -13.16 10.27 13.64
CA GLN A 82 -13.33 10.89 14.96
C GLN A 82 -12.04 10.86 15.78
N ASP A 83 -11.26 9.79 15.68
CA ASP A 83 -9.95 9.73 16.32
C ASP A 83 -8.96 10.73 15.69
N LEU A 84 -8.94 10.85 14.36
CA LEU A 84 -8.10 11.83 13.66
C LEU A 84 -8.42 13.27 14.06
N GLU A 85 -9.70 13.60 14.22
CA GLU A 85 -10.15 14.93 14.64
C GLU A 85 -9.86 15.18 16.13
N ASN A 86 -10.32 14.29 17.01
CA ASN A 86 -10.29 14.53 18.46
C ASN A 86 -8.93 14.26 19.11
N LYS A 87 -8.22 13.20 18.69
CA LYS A 87 -6.95 12.79 19.31
C LYS A 87 -5.75 13.38 18.61
N PHE A 88 -5.81 13.48 17.29
CA PHE A 88 -4.68 13.88 16.47
C PHE A 88 -4.79 15.33 15.96
N GLY A 89 -5.97 15.97 16.06
CA GLY A 89 -6.16 17.38 15.71
C GLY A 89 -6.19 17.65 14.20
N TRP A 90 -6.55 16.66 13.38
CA TRP A 90 -6.66 16.84 11.93
C TRP A 90 -7.98 17.53 11.53
N PRO A 91 -7.96 18.57 10.68
CA PRO A 91 -9.15 19.27 10.24
C PRO A 91 -9.83 18.50 9.08
N VAL A 92 -10.55 17.44 9.41
CA VAL A 92 -11.29 16.61 8.43
C VAL A 92 -12.63 17.28 8.09
N LYS A 93 -12.94 17.37 6.80
CA LYS A 93 -14.25 17.82 6.32
C LYS A 93 -15.15 16.63 6.04
N ALA A 94 -16.45 16.80 6.29
CA ALA A 94 -17.48 15.79 6.02
C ALA A 94 -18.65 16.41 5.24
N ALA A 95 -19.22 15.67 4.30
CA ALA A 95 -20.51 16.00 3.69
C ALA A 95 -21.39 14.76 3.50
N PRO A 96 -22.72 14.93 3.56
CA PRO A 96 -23.65 13.87 3.22
C PRO A 96 -23.61 13.57 1.72
N LEU A 97 -23.47 12.29 1.38
CA LEU A 97 -23.53 11.75 0.04
C LEU A 97 -24.75 10.83 -0.07
N LYS A 98 -25.70 11.18 -0.94
CA LYS A 98 -26.86 10.34 -1.21
C LYS A 98 -26.47 9.21 -2.16
N HIS A 99 -26.48 7.98 -1.66
CA HIS A 99 -26.20 6.81 -2.50
C HIS A 99 -27.48 6.36 -3.22
N PRO A 100 -27.48 6.11 -4.54
CA PRO A 100 -28.67 5.65 -5.29
C PRO A 100 -29.35 4.38 -4.77
N ARG A 101 -28.67 3.56 -3.94
CA ARG A 101 -29.19 2.27 -3.46
C ARG A 101 -29.63 2.25 -2.00
N LYS A 102 -29.40 3.33 -1.25
CA LYS A 102 -29.80 3.42 0.16
C LYS A 102 -30.66 4.66 0.37
N SER A 103 -31.67 4.55 1.23
CA SER A 103 -32.51 5.69 1.60
C SER A 103 -31.76 6.70 2.48
N HIS A 104 -30.76 6.25 3.22
CA HIS A 104 -29.98 7.08 4.14
C HIS A 104 -28.73 7.65 3.47
N GLU A 105 -28.44 8.91 3.80
CA GLU A 105 -27.24 9.62 3.40
C GLU A 105 -26.02 9.01 4.09
N ILE A 106 -24.92 8.91 3.36
CA ILE A 106 -23.66 8.36 3.85
C ILE A 106 -22.65 9.49 3.88
N ALA A 107 -21.89 9.62 4.96
CA ALA A 107 -20.87 10.66 5.02
C ALA A 107 -19.68 10.34 4.09
N GLN A 108 -19.27 11.35 3.33
CA GLN A 108 -18.02 11.40 2.58
C GLN A 108 -17.06 12.32 3.33
N TYR A 109 -15.80 11.92 3.44
CA TYR A 109 -14.79 12.62 4.23
C TYR A 109 -13.57 12.95 3.38
N TRP A 110 -12.94 14.10 3.63
CA TRP A 110 -11.73 14.54 2.93
C TRP A 110 -10.95 15.59 3.72
N LEU A 111 -9.70 15.81 3.32
CA LEU A 111 -8.88 16.94 3.78
C LEU A 111 -8.87 18.03 2.72
N ASP A 112 -8.75 19.29 3.16
CA ASP A 112 -8.57 20.41 2.24
C ASP A 112 -7.21 20.35 1.54
N GLN A 113 -7.14 20.88 0.32
CA GLN A 113 -5.92 20.87 -0.48
C GLN A 113 -4.79 21.64 0.22
N GLU A 114 -5.11 22.76 0.88
CA GLU A 114 -4.16 23.55 1.65
C GLU A 114 -3.55 22.76 2.80
N ILE A 115 -4.40 22.01 3.52
CA ILE A 115 -4.01 21.14 4.63
C ILE A 115 -3.13 20.00 4.13
N ILE A 116 -3.46 19.40 2.98
CA ILE A 116 -2.65 18.34 2.37
C ILE A 116 -1.25 18.88 2.02
N LEU A 117 -1.16 20.08 1.45
CA LEU A 117 0.13 20.70 1.11
C LEU A 117 0.96 21.00 2.37
N GLN A 118 0.34 21.55 3.42
CA GLN A 118 1.00 21.81 4.71
C GLN A 118 1.46 20.50 5.37
N ALA A 119 0.60 19.47 5.41
CA ALA A 119 0.93 18.17 5.96
C ALA A 119 2.10 17.52 5.22
N ARG A 120 2.15 17.61 3.88
CA ARG A 120 3.25 17.08 3.09
C ARG A 120 4.56 17.83 3.32
N ALA A 121 4.52 19.14 3.60
CA ALA A 121 5.70 19.92 3.90
C ALA A 121 6.32 19.55 5.27
N ILE A 122 5.49 19.12 6.23
CA ILE A 122 5.91 18.81 7.61
C ILE A 122 6.16 17.30 7.81
N ARG A 123 5.68 16.45 6.88
CA ARG A 123 5.76 14.99 7.04
C ARG A 123 7.21 14.55 7.32
N PRO A 124 7.47 13.90 8.46
CA PRO A 124 8.83 13.58 8.89
C PRO A 124 9.48 12.51 8.00
N ASP A 125 8.68 11.67 7.35
CA ASP A 125 9.16 10.71 6.38
C ASP A 125 9.10 11.31 4.96
N GLY A 126 10.27 11.61 4.41
CA GLY A 126 10.48 11.96 2.99
C GLY A 126 10.12 10.85 1.98
N LEU A 127 9.26 9.90 2.38
CA LEU A 127 8.63 8.95 1.47
C LEU A 127 7.53 9.67 0.70
N MET A 128 7.94 10.17 -0.47
CA MET A 128 7.09 10.43 -1.61
C MET A 128 6.13 9.25 -1.81
N VAL A 129 4.91 9.35 -1.29
CA VAL A 129 3.79 8.53 -1.76
C VAL A 129 3.52 9.03 -3.18
N THR A 130 4.19 8.41 -4.14
CA THR A 130 3.95 8.66 -5.55
C THR A 130 2.46 8.47 -5.80
N GLN A 131 1.88 9.45 -6.50
CA GLN A 131 0.46 9.65 -6.73
C GLN A 131 -0.21 8.53 -7.58
N ALA A 132 0.43 7.37 -7.73
CA ALA A 132 0.22 6.44 -8.84
C ALA A 132 -0.52 5.14 -8.51
N GLU A 133 -0.69 4.72 -7.25
CA GLU A 133 -1.14 3.33 -7.00
C GLU A 133 -2.56 3.14 -6.44
N HIS A 134 -3.29 4.18 -6.01
CA HIS A 134 -4.60 3.97 -5.33
C HIS A 134 -5.86 4.48 -6.05
N VAL A 135 -5.75 5.11 -7.23
CA VAL A 135 -6.94 5.65 -7.94
C VAL A 135 -7.46 4.73 -9.06
N ALA A 136 -6.78 3.62 -9.36
CA ALA A 136 -7.17 2.76 -10.49
C ALA A 136 -8.33 1.79 -10.20
N ASP A 137 -8.69 1.52 -8.94
CA ASP A 137 -9.62 0.40 -8.63
C ASP A 137 -11.09 0.81 -8.38
N VAL A 138 -11.40 2.11 -8.21
CA VAL A 138 -12.81 2.56 -8.03
C VAL A 138 -13.50 2.88 -9.36
N LYS A 139 -12.75 3.17 -10.44
CA LYS A 139 -13.33 3.56 -11.74
C LYS A 139 -13.72 2.39 -12.65
N ASN A 140 -13.27 1.16 -12.40
CA ASN A 140 -13.56 0.02 -13.28
C ASN A 140 -14.90 -0.68 -13.00
N ARG A 141 -15.68 -0.25 -12.01
CA ARG A 141 -16.98 -0.88 -11.67
C ARG A 141 -18.22 -0.14 -12.21
N ALA A 142 -18.05 1.00 -12.87
CA ALA A 142 -19.17 1.82 -13.36
C ALA A 142 -19.58 1.56 -14.83
N THR A 143 -18.85 0.73 -15.60
CA THR A 143 -19.02 0.68 -17.07
C THR A 143 -19.77 -0.55 -17.60
N ILE A 144 -20.55 -1.27 -16.78
CA ILE A 144 -21.43 -2.35 -17.29
C ILE A 144 -22.85 -2.16 -16.79
N ARG A 145 -23.53 -1.13 -17.30
CA ARG A 145 -24.99 -1.14 -17.50
C ARG A 145 -25.34 -0.07 -18.52
N GLY A 146 -25.79 -0.53 -19.68
CA GLY A 146 -26.10 0.32 -20.82
C GLY A 146 -27.22 1.31 -20.56
N SER A 147 -27.16 2.40 -21.30
CA SER A 147 -28.33 3.14 -21.77
C SER A 147 -27.90 3.89 -23.03
N ASP A 148 -28.53 3.55 -24.14
CA ASP A 148 -28.51 4.33 -25.37
C ASP A 148 -29.07 5.74 -25.09
N THR A 149 -28.48 6.78 -25.69
CA THR A 149 -29.17 7.78 -26.54
C THR A 149 -28.22 8.91 -26.99
N ASN A 150 -28.50 9.39 -28.20
CA ASN A 150 -27.80 10.36 -29.02
C ASN A 150 -27.51 11.72 -28.36
N ALA A 151 -26.38 12.34 -28.70
CA ALA A 151 -26.34 13.77 -29.03
C ALA A 151 -25.05 14.19 -29.77
N THR A 152 -25.28 14.70 -30.98
CA THR A 152 -24.42 15.52 -31.84
C THR A 152 -23.61 16.59 -31.09
N GLY A 153 -22.30 16.63 -31.34
CA GLY A 153 -21.41 17.67 -30.80
C GLY A 153 -20.07 17.72 -31.54
N LYS A 154 -20.07 18.40 -32.68
CA LYS A 154 -18.92 18.71 -33.52
C LYS A 154 -17.94 19.62 -32.75
N SER A 155 -16.72 19.18 -32.50
CA SER A 155 -15.61 20.09 -32.13
C SER A 155 -14.33 19.65 -32.81
N VAL A 156 -13.89 20.51 -33.73
CA VAL A 156 -12.61 20.48 -34.43
C VAL A 156 -11.62 21.20 -33.52
N GLY A 157 -10.55 20.50 -33.13
CA GLY A 157 -9.47 21.03 -32.30
C GLY A 157 -8.21 20.23 -32.56
N ASN A 158 -7.56 20.53 -33.67
CA ASN A 158 -6.27 20.00 -34.09
C ASN A 158 -5.17 20.59 -33.19
N SER A 159 -4.40 19.78 -32.46
CA SER A 159 -3.04 20.12 -32.03
C SER A 159 -2.29 18.95 -31.37
N VAL A 160 -1.17 18.60 -32.02
CA VAL A 160 0.05 18.00 -31.49
C VAL A 160 -0.06 16.58 -30.93
N LYS A 161 0.20 15.58 -31.80
CA LYS A 161 0.67 14.25 -31.39
C LYS A 161 2.06 14.39 -30.76
N VAL A 162 2.13 14.54 -29.44
CA VAL A 162 3.34 14.24 -28.71
C VAL A 162 3.37 12.72 -28.53
N ASN A 163 4.20 12.03 -29.31
CA ASN A 163 4.53 10.63 -29.09
C ASN A 163 5.34 10.53 -27.79
N VAL A 164 4.66 10.43 -26.66
CA VAL A 164 5.26 9.97 -25.40
C VAL A 164 4.90 8.51 -25.25
N THR A 165 5.68 7.64 -25.89
CA THR A 165 5.90 6.30 -25.34
C THR A 165 6.52 6.52 -23.98
N ASN A 166 5.77 6.34 -22.89
CA ASN A 166 6.29 5.77 -21.64
C ASN A 166 5.25 5.71 -20.52
N LEU A 167 5.13 4.48 -19.99
CA LEU A 167 4.83 4.11 -18.62
C LEU A 167 3.59 4.75 -17.99
N THR A 168 2.42 4.23 -18.31
CA THR A 168 1.26 4.38 -17.42
C THR A 168 0.26 3.26 -17.71
N ALA A 169 0.17 2.29 -16.77
CA ALA A 169 -0.82 1.20 -16.75
C ALA A 169 -0.74 0.09 -17.82
N ALA A 170 0.44 -0.31 -18.27
CA ALA A 170 0.61 -1.71 -18.68
C ALA A 170 0.49 -2.53 -17.37
N GLY A 171 -0.61 -3.27 -17.21
CA GLY A 171 -1.01 -3.84 -15.93
C GLY A 171 0.07 -4.79 -15.39
N ALA A 172 0.05 -5.11 -14.09
CA ALA A 172 0.96 -6.11 -13.50
C ALA A 172 0.99 -7.44 -14.30
N LEU A 173 -0.09 -7.74 -15.03
CA LEU A 173 -0.18 -8.84 -15.99
C LEU A 173 0.68 -8.62 -17.25
N ASP A 174 0.69 -7.43 -17.85
CA ASP A 174 1.47 -7.12 -19.05
C ASP A 174 2.97 -7.19 -18.77
N SER A 175 3.41 -6.65 -17.63
CA SER A 175 4.79 -6.79 -17.15
C SER A 175 5.16 -8.26 -16.91
N ALA A 176 4.24 -9.06 -16.36
CA ALA A 176 4.44 -10.50 -16.18
C ALA A 176 4.47 -11.25 -17.51
N ILE A 177 3.68 -10.83 -18.50
CA ILE A 177 3.68 -11.39 -19.86
C ILE A 177 5.03 -11.12 -20.54
N GLU A 178 5.54 -9.89 -20.44
CA GLU A 178 6.87 -9.56 -20.97
C GLU A 178 7.98 -10.33 -20.27
N PHE A 179 7.88 -10.48 -18.95
CA PHE A 179 8.80 -11.30 -18.17
C PHE A 179 8.82 -12.74 -18.67
N VAL A 180 7.64 -13.39 -18.81
CA VAL A 180 7.53 -14.76 -19.30
C VAL A 180 8.09 -14.90 -20.71
N LYS A 181 7.83 -13.96 -21.61
CA LYS A 181 8.42 -13.93 -22.95
C LYS A 181 9.94 -13.84 -22.86
N ARG A 182 10.48 -12.88 -22.11
CA ARG A 182 11.93 -12.66 -21.97
C ARG A 182 12.66 -13.88 -21.44
N VAL A 183 12.13 -14.55 -20.42
CA VAL A 183 12.73 -15.75 -19.82
C VAL A 183 12.73 -16.92 -20.79
N LEU A 184 11.68 -17.08 -21.60
CA LEU A 184 11.53 -18.24 -22.48
C LEU A 184 12.12 -18.02 -23.90
N THR A 185 12.22 -16.79 -24.39
CA THR A 185 12.72 -16.46 -25.75
C THR A 185 14.20 -16.81 -25.95
N GLY A 186 14.99 -17.03 -24.88
CA GLY A 186 16.41 -17.40 -24.99
C GLY A 186 16.76 -18.85 -24.68
N LYS A 187 15.87 -19.62 -24.02
CA LYS A 187 16.26 -20.89 -23.38
C LYS A 187 15.50 -22.14 -23.86
N GLY A 188 14.46 -22.00 -24.71
CA GLY A 188 13.70 -23.13 -25.29
C GLY A 188 12.86 -23.91 -24.28
N HIS A 189 13.52 -24.53 -23.29
CA HIS A 189 12.92 -25.23 -22.16
C HIS A 189 13.50 -24.68 -20.85
N VAL A 190 12.65 -24.06 -20.03
CA VAL A 190 13.06 -23.56 -18.71
C VAL A 190 12.38 -24.37 -17.61
N PRO A 191 13.12 -24.92 -16.62
CA PRO A 191 12.52 -25.62 -15.50
C PRO A 191 11.51 -24.73 -14.76
N THR A 192 10.34 -25.27 -14.40
CA THR A 192 9.30 -24.51 -13.69
C THR A 192 9.84 -23.84 -12.42
N LYS A 193 10.69 -24.52 -11.66
CA LYS A 193 11.30 -23.98 -10.43
C LYS A 193 12.20 -22.77 -10.69
N GLU A 194 12.91 -22.75 -11.82
CA GLU A 194 13.76 -21.61 -12.21
C GLU A 194 12.88 -20.42 -12.59
N VAL A 195 11.79 -20.65 -13.33
CA VAL A 195 10.81 -19.60 -13.68
C VAL A 195 10.18 -18.99 -12.42
N GLU A 196 9.79 -19.82 -11.45
CA GLU A 196 9.20 -19.35 -10.18
C GLU A 196 10.21 -18.56 -9.34
N SER A 197 11.47 -19.00 -9.29
CA SER A 197 12.55 -18.27 -8.59
C SER A 197 12.82 -16.91 -9.22
N LEU A 198 12.94 -16.85 -10.55
CA LEU A 198 13.14 -15.61 -11.28
C LEU A 198 11.93 -14.68 -11.17
N ALA A 199 10.72 -15.24 -11.11
CA ALA A 199 9.49 -14.46 -10.93
C ALA A 199 9.44 -13.84 -9.52
N ALA A 200 9.88 -14.56 -8.49
CA ALA A 200 9.99 -14.03 -7.13
C ALA A 200 11.00 -12.87 -7.06
N GLU A 201 12.15 -13.01 -7.72
CA GLU A 201 13.15 -11.94 -7.84
C GLU A 201 12.58 -10.71 -8.57
N ALA A 202 11.80 -10.93 -9.63
CA ALA A 202 11.09 -9.88 -10.36
C ALA A 202 9.83 -9.35 -9.65
N ARG A 203 9.55 -9.79 -8.40
CA ARG A 203 8.36 -9.43 -7.61
C ARG A 203 7.02 -9.72 -8.31
N VAL A 204 6.97 -10.74 -9.16
CA VAL A 204 5.75 -11.20 -9.82
C VAL A 204 5.04 -12.20 -8.92
N ALA A 205 3.81 -11.89 -8.52
CA ALA A 205 3.00 -12.80 -7.71
C ALA A 205 2.74 -14.14 -8.45
N PRO A 206 2.72 -15.30 -7.75
CA PRO A 206 2.52 -16.61 -8.38
C PRO A 206 1.25 -16.72 -9.23
N LYS A 207 0.14 -16.12 -8.76
CA LYS A 207 -1.13 -16.07 -9.50
C LYS A 207 -1.02 -15.25 -10.79
N THR A 208 -0.24 -14.17 -10.78
CA THR A 208 0.00 -13.33 -11.96
C THR A 208 0.89 -14.06 -12.96
N LEU A 209 1.89 -14.80 -12.50
CA LEU A 209 2.73 -15.66 -13.34
C LEU A 209 1.91 -16.74 -14.05
N GLU A 210 0.99 -17.40 -13.34
CA GLU A 210 0.10 -18.40 -13.95
C GLU A 210 -0.82 -17.78 -15.01
N ARG A 211 -1.39 -16.61 -14.73
CA ARG A 211 -2.22 -15.85 -15.68
C ARG A 211 -1.43 -15.41 -16.90
N ALA A 212 -0.21 -14.91 -16.72
CA ALA A 212 0.69 -14.53 -17.79
C ALA A 212 1.08 -15.74 -18.65
N GLY A 213 1.40 -16.88 -18.03
CA GLY A 213 1.66 -18.14 -18.73
C GLY A 213 0.49 -18.60 -19.60
N LYS A 214 -0.75 -18.48 -19.09
CA LYS A 214 -1.97 -18.75 -19.87
C LYS A 214 -2.14 -17.77 -21.04
N ALA A 215 -1.92 -16.48 -20.81
CA ALA A 215 -2.01 -15.45 -21.86
C ALA A 215 -1.01 -15.68 -22.99
N VAL A 216 0.20 -16.14 -22.66
CA VAL A 216 1.28 -16.46 -23.61
C VAL A 216 1.16 -17.88 -24.18
N LYS A 217 0.16 -18.67 -23.75
CA LYS A 217 -0.08 -20.06 -24.15
C LYS A 217 1.14 -20.98 -23.91
N VAL A 218 1.85 -20.77 -22.80
CA VAL A 218 3.01 -21.58 -22.40
C VAL A 218 2.58 -23.04 -22.24
N LYS A 219 3.32 -23.96 -22.86
CA LYS A 219 3.12 -25.40 -22.73
C LYS A 219 4.03 -25.93 -21.62
N LYS A 220 3.46 -26.73 -20.71
CA LYS A 220 4.23 -27.45 -19.68
C LYS A 220 4.55 -28.85 -20.19
N ILE A 221 5.82 -29.16 -20.34
CA ILE A 221 6.30 -30.48 -20.78
C ILE A 221 7.01 -31.12 -19.60
N LYS A 222 6.71 -32.40 -19.35
CA LYS A 222 7.43 -33.19 -18.36
C LYS A 222 8.57 -33.92 -19.07
N VAL A 223 9.81 -33.63 -18.67
CA VAL A 223 11.00 -34.31 -19.18
C VAL A 223 11.64 -35.03 -18.00
N GLY A 224 11.57 -36.37 -18.01
CA GLY A 224 11.92 -37.21 -16.86
C GLY A 224 11.06 -36.88 -15.64
N THR A 225 11.70 -36.45 -14.56
CA THR A 225 11.04 -36.13 -13.26
C THR A 225 10.72 -34.64 -13.10
N ARG A 226 11.08 -33.79 -14.07
CA ARG A 226 10.97 -32.32 -13.94
C ARG A 226 9.99 -31.74 -14.95
N TRP A 227 9.34 -30.65 -14.55
CA TRP A 227 8.44 -29.89 -15.41
C TRP A 227 9.18 -28.70 -16.02
N PHE A 228 8.97 -28.49 -17.31
CA PHE A 228 9.57 -27.41 -18.09
C PHE A 228 8.49 -26.59 -18.76
N TRP A 229 8.73 -25.29 -18.84
CA TRP A 229 7.91 -24.34 -19.59
C TRP A 229 8.55 -24.11 -20.95
N THR A 230 7.73 -24.13 -22.00
CA THR A 230 8.15 -23.80 -23.35
C THR A 230 7.11 -22.92 -24.03
N LEU A 231 7.56 -21.97 -24.82
CA LEU A 231 6.67 -21.21 -25.70
C LEU A 231 6.20 -22.13 -26.81
N PRO A 232 4.92 -22.06 -27.24
CA PRO A 232 4.53 -22.69 -28.47
C PRO A 232 5.42 -22.06 -29.55
N ALA A 233 6.23 -22.88 -30.24
CA ALA A 233 6.95 -22.42 -31.41
C ALA A 233 5.91 -21.68 -32.27
N SER A 234 6.13 -20.38 -32.50
CA SER A 234 5.29 -19.63 -33.42
C SER A 234 5.30 -20.45 -34.68
N ARG A 235 4.12 -20.96 -35.07
CA ARG A 235 3.93 -21.94 -36.13
C ARG A 235 4.60 -21.45 -37.42
N THR A 236 5.90 -21.66 -37.56
CA THR A 236 6.56 -21.73 -38.84
C THR A 236 6.04 -23.03 -39.41
N ALA A 237 5.23 -22.88 -40.44
CA ALA A 237 4.63 -23.98 -41.19
C ALA A 237 5.73 -24.87 -41.77
N SER A 238 6.23 -25.81 -40.97
CA SER A 238 7.15 -26.85 -41.42
C SER A 238 7.30 -27.89 -40.31
N ASP A 239 6.23 -28.64 -40.05
CA ASP A 239 6.34 -29.96 -39.39
C ASP A 239 5.11 -30.84 -39.71
N ASP A 240 4.65 -30.79 -40.97
CA ASP A 240 3.96 -31.90 -41.61
C ASP A 240 5.03 -32.68 -42.40
N ASN A 241 5.82 -33.51 -41.72
CA ASN A 241 6.50 -34.67 -42.32
C ASN A 241 7.25 -35.48 -41.26
N LEU A 242 6.50 -36.32 -40.53
CA LEU A 242 7.02 -37.62 -40.08
C LEU A 242 5.99 -38.67 -40.49
N ASP A 243 6.04 -39.00 -41.77
CA ASP A 243 5.57 -40.27 -42.33
C ASP A 243 6.53 -41.36 -41.85
N GLU A 244 6.27 -41.90 -40.66
CA GLU A 244 6.83 -43.19 -40.26
C GLU A 244 5.92 -44.30 -40.80
N GLY A 245 6.34 -44.90 -41.91
CA GLY A 245 5.92 -46.23 -42.32
C GLY A 245 7.10 -47.02 -42.86
N PRO A 246 7.68 -47.92 -42.03
CA PRO A 246 8.04 -49.23 -42.56
C PRO A 246 7.50 -50.34 -41.65
N ALA A 247 6.47 -51.04 -42.13
CA ALA A 247 6.21 -52.46 -41.88
C ALA A 247 5.09 -52.94 -42.81
#